data_AF-A0A1A8IN06-F1
#
_entry.id   AF-A0A1A8IN06-F1
#
_cell.length_a   1.000
_cell.length_b   1.000
_cell.length_c   1.000
_cell.angle_alpha   90.00
_cell.angle_beta   90.00
_cell.angle_gamma   90.00
#
_symmetry.space_group_name_H-M   'P 1'
#
loop_
_entity.id
_entity.type
_entity.pdbx_description
1 polymer ?
#
loop_
_entity_poly.entity_id
_entity_poly.type
_entity_poly.pdbx_seq_one_letter_code
_entity_poly.pdbx_strand_id
1 'polypeptide(L)'
;LAGIQEASSAERKSATKNPWQEYNYLQRGNVAEYNNLMEVLYSLKEKGTGNSSLLAEPRSALIRLNQQANQLAFDSVFLQIKHQLCLVSKMETHGAAGIGESYTEDLPTFSLSPQEYITNIGQYLMSLPLHLEPFVTQEDSALEMALHAGKLPFPPEQGDDIPELDNTADYWLGSIARATMQTYCDAILLIPQLTPRFTKQLATDIDYLSNVMDALGLQPSRTLQHIVALLRAKPEDYRQTAKLLPRRLASTIAALRSIDY
;
A
#
# COMPACT_ATOMS: atom_id res chain seq x y z
N LEU A 1 -34.42 35.66 72.05
CA LEU A 1 -33.57 34.44 72.15
C LEU A 1 -34.23 33.34 71.34
N ALA A 2 -33.54 32.93 70.28
CA ALA A 2 -33.64 31.70 69.49
C ALA A 2 -35.00 31.00 69.31
N GLY A 3 -35.47 30.98 68.06
CA GLY A 3 -36.36 29.96 67.52
C GLY A 3 -35.86 29.58 66.13
N ILE A 4 -35.22 28.41 66.01
CA ILE A 4 -34.83 27.79 64.75
C ILE A 4 -36.10 27.26 64.09
N GLN A 5 -36.38 27.67 62.86
CA GLN A 5 -37.30 26.94 61.99
C GLN A 5 -36.76 26.95 60.55
N GLU A 6 -36.19 25.81 60.21
CA GLU A 6 -36.03 25.16 58.91
C GLU A 6 -36.15 26.02 57.64
N ALA A 7 -34.99 26.21 57.00
CA ALA A 7 -34.90 26.55 55.60
C ALA A 7 -35.47 25.40 54.76
N SER A 8 -36.72 25.52 54.30
CA SER A 8 -37.25 24.63 53.26
C SER A 8 -36.64 25.03 51.92
N SER A 9 -35.85 24.10 51.40
CA SER A 9 -35.07 24.15 50.18
C SER A 9 -35.95 23.81 48.97
N ALA A 10 -36.88 24.69 48.59
CA ALA A 10 -37.78 24.42 47.46
C ALA A 10 -37.97 25.53 46.41
N GLU A 11 -37.50 26.76 46.59
CA GLU A 11 -37.82 27.86 45.64
C GLU A 11 -36.63 28.69 45.15
N ARG A 12 -35.46 28.07 44.97
CA ARG A 12 -34.35 28.67 44.20
C ARG A 12 -33.86 27.73 43.11
N LYS A 13 -34.71 27.50 42.10
CA LYS A 13 -34.31 26.97 40.79
C LYS A 13 -34.86 27.84 39.66
N SER A 14 -34.69 29.15 39.73
CA SER A 14 -34.53 29.93 38.50
C SER A 14 -33.05 29.85 38.13
N ALA A 15 -32.69 28.86 37.31
CA ALA A 15 -31.41 28.89 36.63
C ALA A 15 -31.29 30.24 35.92
N THR A 16 -30.42 31.11 36.42
CA THR A 16 -29.97 32.31 35.71
C THR A 16 -29.40 31.84 34.38
N LYS A 17 -30.24 31.81 33.35
CA LYS A 17 -29.85 31.55 31.97
C LYS A 17 -28.86 32.65 31.59
N ASN A 18 -27.79 32.24 30.94
CA ASN A 18 -26.67 33.10 30.61
C ASN A 18 -27.20 34.27 29.75
N PRO A 19 -27.03 35.56 30.13
CA PRO A 19 -27.57 36.70 29.37
C PRO A 19 -27.03 36.77 27.94
N TRP A 20 -25.88 36.12 27.68
CA TRP A 20 -25.29 35.96 26.35
C TRP A 20 -25.95 34.85 25.50
N GLN A 21 -26.82 34.01 26.09
CA GLN A 21 -27.63 33.03 25.36
C GLN A 21 -28.94 33.62 24.83
N GLU A 22 -29.38 34.78 25.32
CA GLU A 22 -30.59 35.45 24.82
C GLU A 22 -30.32 36.36 23.62
N TYR A 23 -29.08 36.84 23.45
CA TYR A 23 -28.74 37.74 22.35
C TYR A 23 -28.25 36.98 21.11
N ASN A 24 -29.20 36.58 20.27
CA ASN A 24 -28.87 36.06 18.95
C ASN A 24 -28.63 37.22 17.97
N TYR A 25 -27.36 37.58 17.82
CA TYR A 25 -26.94 38.68 16.95
C TYR A 25 -27.36 38.48 15.49
N LEU A 26 -27.37 37.23 15.01
CA LEU A 26 -27.74 36.91 13.63
C LEU A 26 -29.24 37.08 13.42
N GLN A 27 -30.05 36.60 14.37
CA GLN A 27 -31.50 36.79 14.34
C GLN A 27 -31.91 38.26 14.40
N ARG A 28 -31.18 39.10 15.15
CA ARG A 28 -31.49 40.54 15.25
C ARG A 28 -30.89 41.37 14.11
N GLY A 29 -29.71 41.01 13.61
CA GLY A 29 -28.99 41.75 12.57
C GLY A 29 -29.44 41.39 11.15
N ASN A 30 -29.79 40.13 10.90
CA ASN A 30 -30.23 39.64 9.59
C ASN A 30 -31.15 38.40 9.72
N VAL A 31 -32.45 38.66 9.86
CA VAL A 31 -33.48 37.62 10.03
C VAL A 31 -33.49 36.61 8.88
N ALA A 32 -33.19 37.05 7.64
CA ALA A 32 -33.18 36.17 6.48
C ALA A 32 -32.04 35.14 6.55
N GLU A 33 -30.83 35.56 6.92
CA GLU A 33 -29.70 34.64 7.12
C GLU A 33 -29.93 33.69 8.29
N TYR A 34 -30.55 34.16 9.37
CA TYR A 34 -30.92 33.31 10.50
C TYR A 34 -31.92 32.22 10.09
N ASN A 35 -32.95 32.56 9.31
CA ASN A 35 -33.92 31.59 8.81
C ASN A 35 -33.27 30.57 7.86
N ASN A 36 -32.40 31.03 6.95
CA ASN A 36 -31.62 30.15 6.07
C ASN A 36 -30.75 29.18 6.87
N LEU A 37 -30.06 29.65 7.92
CA LEU A 37 -29.27 28.80 8.82
C LEU A 37 -30.15 27.75 9.51
N MET A 38 -31.32 28.16 10.02
CA MET A 38 -32.25 27.25 10.67
C MET A 38 -32.81 26.20 9.71
N GLU A 39 -33.10 26.56 8.46
CA GLU A 39 -33.50 25.61 7.41
C GLU A 39 -32.38 24.62 7.10
N VAL A 40 -31.13 25.09 6.98
CA VAL A 40 -29.96 24.21 6.78
C VAL A 40 -29.80 23.25 7.96
N LEU A 41 -29.87 23.74 9.20
CA LEU A 41 -29.77 22.91 10.42
C LEU A 41 -30.91 21.89 10.51
N TYR A 42 -32.14 22.30 10.18
CA TYR A 42 -33.29 21.40 10.15
C TYR A 42 -33.13 20.33 9.08
N SER A 43 -32.67 20.72 7.87
CA SER A 43 -32.41 19.78 6.79
C SER A 43 -31.33 18.75 7.14
N LEU A 44 -30.26 19.16 7.82
CA LEU A 44 -29.20 18.27 8.29
C LEU A 44 -29.71 17.26 9.33
N LYS A 45 -30.56 17.72 10.24
CA LYS A 45 -31.09 16.91 11.35
C LYS A 45 -32.10 15.87 10.87
N GLU A 46 -32.99 16.25 9.95
CA GLU A 46 -34.10 15.41 9.49
C GLU A 46 -33.75 14.55 8.26
N LYS A 47 -32.99 15.10 7.31
CA LYS A 47 -32.67 14.42 6.04
C LYS A 47 -31.27 13.78 6.04
N GLY A 48 -30.50 13.96 7.12
CA GLY A 48 -29.09 13.57 7.20
C GLY A 48 -28.19 14.40 6.28
N THR A 49 -26.89 14.11 6.29
CA THR A 49 -25.89 14.82 5.48
C THR A 49 -25.91 14.45 3.99
N GLY A 50 -26.79 13.54 3.57
CA GLY A 50 -26.72 12.83 2.28
C GLY A 50 -26.72 13.72 1.04
N ASN A 51 -27.30 14.92 1.10
CA ASN A 51 -27.37 15.86 -0.03
C ASN A 51 -26.82 17.27 0.28
N SER A 52 -26.43 17.55 1.52
CA SER A 52 -25.89 18.86 1.91
C SER A 52 -24.39 18.90 1.65
N SER A 53 -23.95 19.55 0.59
CA SER A 53 -22.52 19.72 0.23
C SER A 53 -21.83 20.76 1.14
N LEU A 54 -22.07 20.69 2.45
CA LEU A 54 -21.43 21.59 3.40
C LEU A 54 -19.93 21.38 3.37
N LEU A 55 -19.20 22.49 3.24
CA LEU A 55 -17.75 22.48 3.12
C LEU A 55 -17.25 21.60 1.96
N ALA A 56 -18.00 21.48 0.86
CA ALA A 56 -17.61 20.64 -0.28
C ALA A 56 -16.20 20.98 -0.80
N GLU A 57 -15.91 22.26 -0.98
CA GLU A 57 -14.60 22.74 -1.42
C GLU A 57 -13.50 22.40 -0.39
N PRO A 58 -13.59 22.80 0.90
CA PRO A 58 -12.62 22.38 1.92
C PRO A 58 -12.44 20.87 2.03
N ARG A 59 -13.53 20.08 2.00
CA ARG A 59 -13.49 18.62 2.05
C ARG A 59 -12.73 18.05 0.85
N SER A 60 -13.02 18.53 -0.35
CA SER A 60 -12.31 18.09 -1.57
C SER A 60 -10.82 18.45 -1.51
N ALA A 61 -10.48 19.63 -0.98
CA ALA A 61 -9.10 20.06 -0.81
C ALA A 61 -8.37 19.20 0.23
N LEU A 62 -9.02 18.87 1.35
CA LEU A 62 -8.47 18.00 2.39
C LEU A 62 -8.25 16.57 1.89
N ILE A 63 -9.23 16.00 1.16
CA ILE A 63 -9.10 14.67 0.56
C ILE A 63 -7.94 14.64 -0.44
N ARG A 64 -7.80 15.67 -1.27
CA ARG A 64 -6.68 15.79 -2.21
C ARG A 64 -5.34 15.89 -1.48
N LEU A 65 -5.25 16.73 -0.44
CA LEU A 65 -4.03 16.87 0.35
C LEU A 65 -3.66 15.54 1.03
N ASN A 66 -4.63 14.85 1.62
CA ASN A 66 -4.44 13.54 2.23
C ASN A 66 -3.92 12.51 1.21
N GLN A 67 -4.51 12.48 0.01
CA GLN A 67 -4.06 11.61 -1.07
C GLN A 67 -2.62 11.91 -1.51
N GLN A 68 -2.24 13.20 -1.59
CA GLN A 68 -0.87 13.60 -1.92
C GLN A 68 0.12 13.23 -0.81
N ALA A 69 -0.28 13.36 0.46
CA ALA A 69 0.54 12.97 1.60
C ALA A 69 0.78 11.46 1.62
N ASN A 70 -0.27 10.64 1.39
CA ASN A 70 -0.16 9.19 1.26
C ASN A 70 0.76 8.79 0.11
N GLN A 71 0.59 9.42 -1.06
CA GLN A 71 1.43 9.16 -2.23
C GLN A 71 2.91 9.51 -1.94
N LEU A 72 3.17 10.67 -1.34
CA LEU A 72 4.53 11.10 -1.00
C LEU A 72 5.19 10.13 0.01
N ALA A 73 4.46 9.74 1.06
CA ALA A 73 4.97 8.79 2.05
C ALA A 73 5.26 7.43 1.40
N PHE A 74 4.36 6.94 0.55
CA PHE A 74 4.58 5.72 -0.23
C PHE A 74 5.83 5.84 -1.11
N ASP A 75 5.93 6.90 -1.91
CA ASP A 75 7.05 7.10 -2.83
C ASP A 75 8.38 7.21 -2.08
N SER A 76 8.40 7.84 -0.90
CA SER A 76 9.59 7.98 -0.07
C SER A 76 10.10 6.63 0.43
N VAL A 77 9.20 5.79 0.92
CA VAL A 77 9.52 4.43 1.38
C VAL A 77 9.93 3.54 0.20
N PHE A 78 9.20 3.64 -0.91
CA PHE A 78 9.42 2.80 -2.08
C PHE A 78 10.67 3.17 -2.89
N LEU A 79 11.17 4.40 -2.77
CA LEU A 79 12.29 4.90 -3.56
C LEU A 79 13.55 4.02 -3.44
N GLN A 80 13.88 3.56 -2.23
CA GLN A 80 15.04 2.72 -2.01
C GLN A 80 14.93 1.37 -2.74
N ILE A 81 13.75 0.75 -2.70
CA ILE A 81 13.46 -0.51 -3.39
C ILE A 81 13.57 -0.31 -4.90
N LYS A 82 12.93 0.75 -5.42
CA LYS A 82 12.94 1.09 -6.84
C LYS A 82 14.36 1.32 -7.37
N HIS A 83 15.23 1.97 -6.60
CA HIS A 83 16.61 2.21 -6.99
C HIS A 83 17.39 0.90 -7.17
N GLN A 84 17.22 -0.05 -6.25
CA GLN A 84 17.90 -1.36 -6.32
C GLN A 84 17.35 -2.20 -7.48
N LEU A 85 16.03 -2.26 -7.68
CA LEU A 85 15.42 -3.04 -8.77
C LEU A 85 15.75 -2.49 -10.16
N CYS A 86 15.97 -1.19 -10.31
CA CYS A 86 16.38 -0.58 -11.58
C CYS A 86 17.73 -1.14 -12.09
N LEU A 87 18.60 -1.59 -11.18
CA LEU A 87 19.90 -2.16 -11.54
C LEU A 87 19.78 -3.55 -12.18
N VAL A 88 18.72 -4.30 -11.89
CA VAL A 88 18.51 -5.68 -12.40
C VAL A 88 18.57 -5.73 -13.93
N SER A 89 17.85 -4.80 -14.59
CA SER A 89 17.83 -4.70 -16.06
C SER A 89 19.19 -4.35 -16.69
N LYS A 90 20.16 -3.86 -15.90
CA LYS A 90 21.48 -3.38 -16.36
C LYS A 90 22.62 -4.34 -16.04
N MET A 91 22.40 -5.33 -15.16
CA MET A 91 23.44 -6.19 -14.59
C MET A 91 24.14 -7.09 -15.63
N GLU A 92 23.46 -7.53 -16.69
CA GLU A 92 24.06 -8.45 -17.66
C GLU A 92 25.13 -7.79 -18.56
N THR A 93 25.10 -6.46 -18.73
CA THR A 93 26.07 -5.76 -19.62
C THR A 93 27.53 -5.87 -19.14
N HIS A 94 27.78 -6.29 -17.90
CA HIS A 94 29.11 -6.26 -17.29
C HIS A 94 29.76 -7.64 -17.15
N GLY A 95 29.02 -8.74 -17.42
CA GLY A 95 29.48 -10.11 -17.18
C GLY A 95 30.02 -10.87 -18.40
N ALA A 96 29.71 -10.42 -19.63
CA ALA A 96 29.89 -11.20 -20.85
C ALA A 96 31.33 -11.26 -21.44
N ALA A 97 32.38 -10.99 -20.65
CA ALA A 97 33.76 -10.95 -21.16
C ALA A 97 34.77 -11.69 -20.27
N GLY A 98 34.40 -12.84 -19.70
CA GLY A 98 35.31 -13.71 -18.95
C GLY A 98 35.39 -15.10 -19.53
N ILE A 99 36.60 -15.53 -19.91
CA ILE A 99 37.01 -16.82 -20.54
C ILE A 99 36.66 -18.09 -19.70
N GLY A 100 35.85 -17.98 -18.65
CA GLY A 100 35.55 -19.06 -17.68
C GLY A 100 34.16 -19.69 -17.76
N GLU A 101 33.25 -19.25 -18.64
CA GLU A 101 31.84 -19.68 -18.64
C GLU A 101 31.65 -21.19 -18.93
N SER A 102 32.58 -21.83 -19.66
CA SER A 102 32.49 -23.23 -20.05
C SER A 102 32.53 -24.25 -18.90
N TYR A 103 32.91 -23.86 -17.67
CA TYR A 103 33.02 -24.77 -16.53
C TYR A 103 31.92 -24.57 -15.47
N THR A 104 31.01 -23.60 -15.65
CA THR A 104 30.02 -23.24 -14.62
C THR A 104 28.56 -23.55 -15.01
N GLU A 105 28.29 -23.96 -16.25
CA GLU A 105 26.93 -24.29 -16.71
C GLU A 105 26.31 -25.50 -15.98
N ASP A 106 27.15 -26.45 -15.56
CA ASP A 106 26.75 -27.71 -14.90
C ASP A 106 26.79 -27.66 -13.36
N LEU A 107 27.06 -26.50 -12.75
CA LEU A 107 26.94 -26.41 -11.29
C LEU A 107 25.46 -26.52 -10.87
N PRO A 108 25.13 -27.41 -9.92
CA PRO A 108 23.75 -27.55 -9.45
C PRO A 108 23.24 -26.26 -8.81
N THR A 109 21.96 -25.95 -8.99
CA THR A 109 21.27 -24.73 -8.48
C THR A 109 21.46 -24.51 -6.98
N PHE A 110 21.73 -25.58 -6.21
CA PHE A 110 22.08 -25.56 -4.79
C PHE A 110 23.34 -24.73 -4.44
N SER A 111 24.09 -24.27 -5.45
CA SER A 111 25.25 -23.40 -5.27
C SER A 111 24.95 -21.91 -5.38
N LEU A 112 23.76 -21.52 -5.84
CA LEU A 112 23.40 -20.10 -6.01
C LEU A 112 22.75 -19.55 -4.74
N SER A 113 23.33 -18.50 -4.19
CA SER A 113 22.71 -17.66 -3.17
C SER A 113 21.93 -16.50 -3.82
N PRO A 114 20.88 -15.97 -3.17
CA PRO A 114 20.25 -14.74 -3.63
C PRO A 114 21.27 -13.60 -3.69
N GLN A 115 21.17 -12.76 -4.71
CA GLN A 115 22.06 -11.62 -4.90
C GLN A 115 21.84 -10.51 -3.87
N GLU A 116 22.86 -9.68 -3.67
CA GLU A 116 22.85 -8.62 -2.65
C GLU A 116 21.66 -7.64 -2.82
N TYR A 117 21.29 -7.30 -4.05
CA TYR A 117 20.17 -6.38 -4.29
C TYR A 117 18.84 -6.95 -3.74
N ILE A 118 18.59 -8.24 -3.91
CA ILE A 118 17.32 -8.83 -3.50
C ILE A 118 17.32 -9.12 -1.99
N THR A 119 18.47 -9.49 -1.42
CA THR A 119 18.60 -9.67 0.03
C THR A 119 18.45 -8.34 0.78
N ASN A 120 19.03 -7.25 0.26
CA ASN A 120 18.85 -5.91 0.83
C ASN A 120 17.40 -5.45 0.78
N ILE A 121 16.69 -5.70 -0.33
CA ILE A 121 15.24 -5.44 -0.42
C ILE A 121 14.48 -6.28 0.60
N GLY A 122 14.77 -7.58 0.70
CA GLY A 122 14.11 -8.46 1.65
C GLY A 122 14.29 -8.01 3.09
N GLN A 123 15.52 -7.67 3.50
CA GLN A 123 15.80 -7.13 4.83
C GLN A 123 15.09 -5.81 5.10
N TYR A 124 15.02 -4.92 4.10
CA TYR A 124 14.29 -3.67 4.23
C TYR A 124 12.79 -3.90 4.42
N LEU A 125 12.18 -4.79 3.64
CA LEU A 125 10.76 -5.14 3.80
C LEU A 125 10.47 -5.74 5.17
N MET A 126 11.38 -6.57 5.69
CA MET A 126 11.26 -7.15 7.04
C MET A 126 11.37 -6.11 8.17
N SER A 127 11.99 -4.95 7.94
CA SER A 127 12.07 -3.88 8.95
C SER A 127 10.93 -2.88 8.90
N LEU A 128 10.20 -2.79 7.77
CA LEU A 128 9.09 -1.86 7.60
C LEU A 128 7.98 -1.97 8.65
N PRO A 129 7.57 -3.17 9.13
CA PRO A 129 6.58 -3.27 10.20
C PRO A 129 6.96 -2.45 11.45
N LEU A 130 8.23 -2.49 11.84
CA LEU A 130 8.75 -1.73 12.99
C LEU A 130 8.73 -0.22 12.76
N HIS A 131 8.86 0.22 11.50
CA HIS A 131 8.77 1.64 11.14
C HIS A 131 7.32 2.13 11.08
N LEU A 132 6.36 1.25 10.80
CA LEU A 132 4.94 1.56 10.71
C LEU A 132 4.24 1.50 12.08
N GLU A 133 4.73 0.66 13.00
CA GLU A 133 4.18 0.48 14.35
C GLU A 133 3.92 1.79 15.12
N PRO A 134 4.82 2.81 15.12
CA PRO A 134 4.58 4.05 15.85
C PRO A 134 3.36 4.84 15.37
N PHE A 135 2.96 4.69 14.10
CA PHE A 135 1.83 5.43 13.52
C PHE A 135 0.48 4.75 13.77
N VAL A 136 0.51 3.48 14.17
CA VAL A 136 -0.71 2.72 14.50
C VAL A 136 -0.92 2.66 16.00
N THR A 137 0.15 2.47 16.77
CA THR A 137 0.07 2.28 18.23
C THR A 137 -0.24 3.58 18.98
N GLN A 138 -0.04 4.74 18.34
CA GLN A 138 -0.48 6.02 18.88
C GLN A 138 -1.99 6.16 18.70
N GLU A 139 -2.71 6.44 19.80
CA GLU A 139 -4.15 6.71 19.81
C GLU A 139 -4.50 8.09 19.17
N ASP A 140 -4.04 8.34 17.95
CA ASP A 140 -4.41 9.51 17.16
C ASP A 140 -5.53 9.16 16.18
N SER A 141 -6.77 9.35 16.65
CA SER A 141 -7.99 9.13 15.86
C SER A 141 -8.04 9.95 14.56
N ALA A 142 -7.36 11.11 14.49
CA ALA A 142 -7.33 11.94 13.28
C ALA A 142 -6.37 11.36 12.24
N LEU A 143 -5.20 10.87 12.70
CA LEU A 143 -4.25 10.17 11.84
C LEU A 143 -4.82 8.86 11.32
N GLU A 144 -5.44 8.05 12.19
CA GLU A 144 -6.09 6.80 11.81
C GLU A 144 -7.14 7.03 10.71
N MET A 145 -8.01 8.04 10.91
CA MET A 145 -9.01 8.44 9.90
C MET A 145 -8.36 8.91 8.60
N ALA A 146 -7.27 9.67 8.67
CA ALA A 146 -6.54 10.14 7.49
C ALA A 146 -5.93 8.97 6.71
N LEU A 147 -5.31 8.00 7.40
CA LEU A 147 -4.72 6.84 6.76
C LEU A 147 -5.78 5.93 6.12
N HIS A 148 -6.93 5.72 6.76
CA HIS A 148 -8.04 4.96 6.17
C HIS A 148 -8.71 5.68 4.99
N ALA A 149 -8.81 7.01 5.03
CA ALA A 149 -9.39 7.79 3.94
C ALA A 149 -8.46 7.90 2.72
N GLY A 150 -7.14 7.73 2.92
CA GLY A 150 -6.14 7.72 1.87
C GLY A 150 -6.20 6.45 1.02
N LYS A 151 -6.04 6.58 -0.29
CA LYS A 151 -5.94 5.41 -1.19
C LYS A 151 -4.48 5.11 -1.46
N LEU A 152 -4.03 3.93 -1.06
CA LEU A 152 -2.69 3.48 -1.43
C LEU A 152 -2.63 2.98 -2.89
N PRO A 153 -1.47 3.16 -3.55
CA PRO A 153 -1.24 2.51 -4.84
C PRO A 153 -1.14 0.99 -4.65
N PHE A 154 -1.33 0.22 -5.72
CA PHE A 154 -1.29 -1.24 -5.68
C PHE A 154 -2.21 -1.84 -4.59
N PRO A 155 -3.54 -1.63 -4.66
CA PRO A 155 -4.46 -2.33 -3.76
C PRO A 155 -4.41 -3.85 -4.00
N PRO A 156 -4.92 -4.67 -3.06
CA PRO A 156 -5.04 -6.12 -3.27
C PRO A 156 -5.83 -6.45 -4.55
N GLU A 157 -5.50 -7.56 -5.23
CA GLU A 157 -6.25 -7.99 -6.42
C GLU A 157 -7.66 -8.45 -6.04
N GLN A 158 -8.62 -8.23 -6.94
CA GLN A 158 -10.01 -8.65 -6.72
C GLN A 158 -10.11 -10.18 -6.68
N GLY A 159 -10.48 -10.73 -5.53
CA GLY A 159 -10.67 -12.17 -5.33
C GLY A 159 -9.47 -12.90 -4.74
N ASP A 160 -8.43 -12.19 -4.31
CA ASP A 160 -7.55 -12.73 -3.26
C ASP A 160 -8.34 -12.75 -1.96
N ASP A 161 -8.22 -13.83 -1.18
CA ASP A 161 -8.68 -13.86 0.21
C ASP A 161 -7.83 -12.85 0.96
N ILE A 162 -8.24 -11.58 0.94
CA ILE A 162 -7.61 -10.52 1.74
C ILE A 162 -7.84 -10.99 3.18
N PRO A 163 -6.78 -11.33 3.95
CA PRO A 163 -6.94 -11.44 5.39
C PRO A 163 -7.62 -10.13 5.80
N GLU A 164 -8.65 -10.15 6.65
CA GLU A 164 -9.13 -8.91 7.26
C GLU A 164 -7.87 -8.18 7.73
N LEU A 165 -7.46 -7.11 7.03
CA LEU A 165 -6.22 -6.43 7.33
C LEU A 165 -6.57 -5.67 8.60
N ASP A 166 -6.34 -6.36 9.72
CA ASP A 166 -6.76 -5.96 11.05
C ASP A 166 -6.15 -4.60 11.45
N ASN A 167 -5.18 -4.12 10.66
CA ASN A 167 -4.45 -2.90 10.91
C ASN A 167 -4.00 -2.18 9.62
N THR A 168 -4.07 -0.84 9.63
CA THR A 168 -3.57 0.05 8.58
C THR A 168 -2.09 -0.16 8.23
N ALA A 169 -1.23 -0.54 9.19
CA ALA A 169 0.16 -0.89 8.89
C ALA A 169 0.27 -2.08 7.94
N ASP A 170 -0.58 -3.09 8.08
CA ASP A 170 -0.55 -4.29 7.22
C ASP A 170 -1.01 -3.93 5.81
N TYR A 171 -1.98 -3.02 5.68
CA TYR A 171 -2.41 -2.50 4.38
C TYR A 171 -1.28 -1.73 3.68
N TRP A 172 -0.54 -0.91 4.41
CA TRP A 172 0.65 -0.20 3.92
C TRP A 172 1.76 -1.15 3.49
N LEU A 173 2.10 -2.12 4.34
CA LEU A 173 3.10 -3.14 4.05
C LEU A 173 2.73 -3.92 2.80
N GLY A 174 1.47 -4.37 2.71
CA GLY A 174 0.96 -5.09 1.54
C GLY A 174 1.04 -4.26 0.25
N SER A 175 0.76 -2.95 0.31
CA SER A 175 0.91 -2.05 -0.84
C SER A 175 2.36 -1.97 -1.32
N ILE A 176 3.31 -1.80 -0.40
CA ILE A 176 4.75 -1.74 -0.71
C ILE A 176 5.26 -3.07 -1.25
N ALA A 177 4.84 -4.19 -0.66
CA ALA A 177 5.19 -5.53 -1.12
C ALA A 177 4.69 -5.80 -2.54
N ARG A 178 3.42 -5.48 -2.84
CA ARG A 178 2.85 -5.61 -4.20
C ARG A 178 3.57 -4.73 -5.21
N ALA A 179 3.87 -3.48 -4.84
CA ALA A 179 4.66 -2.59 -5.69
C ALA A 179 6.07 -3.13 -5.97
N THR A 180 6.69 -3.74 -4.96
CA THR A 180 8.01 -4.38 -5.07
C THR A 180 7.97 -5.52 -6.08
N MET A 181 7.02 -6.44 -5.92
CA MET A 181 6.86 -7.58 -6.84
C MET A 181 6.54 -7.13 -8.26
N GLN A 182 5.63 -6.17 -8.42
CA GLN A 182 5.28 -5.62 -9.73
C GLN A 182 6.50 -4.98 -10.41
N THR A 183 7.21 -4.11 -9.68
CA THR A 183 8.41 -3.44 -10.21
C THR A 183 9.53 -4.43 -10.53
N TYR A 184 9.65 -5.50 -9.76
CA TYR A 184 10.65 -6.54 -10.05
C TYR A 184 10.28 -7.34 -11.31
N CYS A 185 8.99 -7.70 -11.46
CA CYS A 185 8.49 -8.32 -12.69
C CYS A 185 8.77 -7.42 -13.90
N ASP A 186 8.43 -6.13 -13.82
CA ASP A 186 8.67 -5.17 -14.89
C ASP A 186 10.16 -5.03 -15.20
N ALA A 187 11.03 -4.99 -14.18
CA ALA A 187 12.48 -4.93 -14.36
C ALA A 187 13.04 -6.18 -15.07
N ILE A 188 12.51 -7.37 -14.75
CA ILE A 188 12.89 -8.62 -15.44
C ILE A 188 12.49 -8.58 -16.91
N LEU A 189 11.28 -8.10 -17.20
CA LEU A 189 10.76 -8.01 -18.58
C LEU A 189 11.48 -6.95 -19.43
N LEU A 190 12.25 -6.05 -18.82
CA LEU A 190 13.09 -5.07 -19.51
C LEU A 190 14.49 -5.58 -19.82
N ILE A 191 14.88 -6.76 -19.33
CA ILE A 191 16.17 -7.36 -19.67
C ILE A 191 16.18 -7.72 -21.16
N PRO A 192 17.21 -7.39 -21.96
CA PRO A 192 17.20 -7.67 -23.40
C PRO A 192 17.31 -9.16 -23.77
N GLN A 193 18.14 -9.89 -23.06
CA GLN A 193 18.41 -11.32 -23.26
C GLN A 193 18.79 -11.94 -21.92
N LEU A 194 18.57 -13.24 -21.72
CA LEU A 194 18.94 -13.95 -20.50
C LEU A 194 19.91 -15.09 -20.85
N THR A 195 21.08 -15.06 -20.23
CA THR A 195 21.99 -16.22 -20.21
C THR A 195 21.40 -17.36 -19.38
N PRO A 196 21.81 -18.63 -19.60
CA PRO A 196 21.36 -19.76 -18.80
C PRO A 196 21.66 -19.59 -17.30
N ARG A 197 22.83 -19.04 -16.97
CA ARG A 197 23.24 -18.74 -15.59
C ARG A 197 22.37 -17.66 -14.96
N PHE A 198 22.13 -16.55 -15.66
CA PHE A 198 21.31 -15.46 -15.13
C PHE A 198 19.84 -15.87 -14.98
N THR A 199 19.33 -16.71 -15.89
CA THR A 199 18.00 -17.33 -15.75
C THR A 199 17.88 -18.11 -14.43
N LYS A 200 18.88 -18.95 -14.10
CA LYS A 200 18.92 -19.69 -12.82
C LYS A 200 19.02 -18.72 -11.63
N GLN A 201 19.84 -17.68 -11.73
CA GLN A 201 20.00 -16.68 -10.67
C GLN A 201 18.71 -15.91 -10.38
N LEU A 202 17.99 -15.44 -11.41
CA LEU A 202 16.70 -14.77 -11.24
C LEU A 202 15.67 -15.68 -10.58
N ALA A 203 15.65 -16.97 -10.93
CA ALA A 203 14.78 -17.93 -10.25
C ALA A 203 15.10 -18.03 -8.74
N THR A 204 16.39 -18.14 -8.38
CA THR A 204 16.84 -18.14 -6.97
C THR A 204 16.48 -16.83 -6.24
N ASP A 205 16.64 -15.69 -6.90
CA ASP A 205 16.32 -14.37 -6.32
C ASP A 205 14.79 -14.22 -6.10
N ILE A 206 13.96 -14.70 -7.03
CA ILE A 206 12.50 -14.72 -6.88
C ILE A 206 12.06 -15.65 -5.74
N ASP A 207 12.70 -16.81 -5.59
CA ASP A 207 12.40 -17.73 -4.48
C ASP A 207 12.67 -17.08 -3.13
N TYR A 208 13.80 -16.38 -3.00
CA TYR A 208 14.12 -15.62 -1.81
C TYR A 208 13.05 -14.56 -1.52
N LEU A 209 12.69 -13.75 -2.52
CA LEU A 209 11.66 -12.73 -2.36
C LEU A 209 10.31 -13.34 -1.97
N SER A 210 9.95 -14.49 -2.55
CA SER A 210 8.71 -15.20 -2.23
C SER A 210 8.68 -15.65 -0.77
N ASN A 211 9.79 -16.21 -0.27
CA ASN A 211 9.91 -16.58 1.14
C ASN A 211 9.83 -15.36 2.08
N VAL A 212 10.31 -14.19 1.65
CA VAL A 212 10.14 -12.94 2.41
C VAL A 212 8.66 -12.53 2.46
N MET A 213 7.93 -12.66 1.35
CA MET A 213 6.48 -12.40 1.36
C MET A 213 5.77 -13.33 2.35
N ASP A 214 6.06 -14.63 2.29
CA ASP A 214 5.46 -15.62 3.19
C ASP A 214 5.78 -15.32 4.67
N ALA A 215 7.02 -14.91 4.97
CA ALA A 215 7.44 -14.52 6.33
C ALA A 215 6.71 -13.26 6.85
N LEU A 216 6.27 -12.39 5.94
CA LEU A 216 5.45 -11.22 6.25
C LEU A 216 3.94 -11.52 6.25
N GLY A 217 3.54 -12.79 6.07
CA GLY A 217 2.13 -13.18 5.97
C GLY A 217 1.45 -12.77 4.65
N LEU A 218 2.24 -12.44 3.62
CA LEU A 218 1.79 -12.01 2.30
C LEU A 218 1.98 -13.13 1.29
N GLN A 219 1.23 -13.08 0.19
CA GLN A 219 1.36 -14.05 -0.91
C GLN A 219 2.13 -13.46 -2.09
N PRO A 220 3.01 -14.24 -2.75
CA PRO A 220 3.64 -13.83 -4.00
C PRO A 220 2.58 -13.56 -5.09
N SER A 221 2.77 -12.52 -5.90
CA SER A 221 1.81 -12.20 -6.96
C SER A 221 1.77 -13.29 -8.04
N ARG A 222 0.61 -13.46 -8.69
CA ARG A 222 0.44 -14.45 -9.77
C ARG A 222 1.45 -14.23 -10.90
N THR A 223 1.71 -12.97 -11.27
CA THR A 223 2.71 -12.63 -12.29
C THR A 223 4.11 -13.08 -11.89
N LEU A 224 4.52 -12.86 -10.64
CA LEU A 224 5.82 -13.30 -10.14
C LEU A 224 5.94 -14.83 -10.17
N GLN A 225 4.89 -15.53 -9.74
CA GLN A 225 4.79 -16.99 -9.79
C GLN A 225 4.87 -17.53 -11.24
N HIS A 226 4.18 -16.87 -12.18
CA HIS A 226 4.25 -17.24 -13.59
C HIS A 226 5.65 -17.03 -14.17
N ILE A 227 6.31 -15.91 -13.85
CA ILE A 227 7.68 -15.63 -14.30
C ILE A 227 8.63 -16.72 -13.79
N VAL A 228 8.64 -17.04 -12.50
CA VAL A 228 9.57 -18.06 -11.98
C VAL A 228 9.29 -19.45 -12.56
N ALA A 229 8.02 -19.81 -12.81
CA ALA A 229 7.66 -21.06 -13.48
C ALA A 229 8.23 -21.12 -14.91
N LEU A 230 8.13 -20.01 -15.66
CA LEU A 230 8.70 -19.90 -17.01
C LEU A 230 10.23 -19.85 -17.02
N LEU A 231 10.88 -19.24 -16.02
CA LEU A 231 12.35 -19.22 -15.91
C LEU A 231 12.90 -20.62 -15.59
N ARG A 232 12.20 -21.39 -14.76
CA ARG A 232 12.59 -22.76 -14.37
C ARG A 232 12.31 -23.81 -15.44
N ALA A 233 11.38 -23.56 -16.34
CA ALA A 233 11.03 -24.52 -17.38
C ALA A 233 12.24 -24.85 -18.25
N LYS A 234 12.52 -26.15 -18.43
CA LYS A 234 13.53 -26.59 -19.39
C LYS A 234 13.08 -26.26 -20.82
N PRO A 235 14.01 -26.03 -21.76
CA PRO A 235 13.64 -25.71 -23.15
C PRO A 235 12.67 -26.73 -23.77
N GLU A 236 12.90 -28.02 -23.56
CA GLU A 236 12.06 -29.12 -24.05
C GLU A 236 10.63 -29.10 -23.47
N ASP A 237 10.46 -28.68 -22.22
CA ASP A 237 9.18 -28.68 -21.50
C ASP A 237 8.50 -27.30 -21.56
N TYR A 238 9.18 -26.28 -22.09
CA TYR A 238 8.75 -24.87 -22.02
C TYR A 238 7.35 -24.69 -22.60
N ARG A 239 7.08 -25.28 -23.76
CA ARG A 239 5.79 -25.20 -24.43
C ARG A 239 4.66 -25.81 -23.60
N GLN A 240 4.93 -26.87 -22.84
CA GLN A 240 3.93 -27.49 -21.96
C GLN A 240 3.61 -26.58 -20.77
N THR A 241 4.64 -26.04 -20.11
CA THR A 241 4.48 -25.10 -18.99
C THR A 241 3.76 -23.82 -19.44
N ALA A 242 4.12 -23.27 -20.60
CA ALA A 242 3.55 -22.04 -21.15
C ALA A 242 2.06 -22.15 -21.49
N LYS A 243 1.51 -23.34 -21.75
CA LYS A 243 0.09 -23.53 -22.11
C LYS A 243 -0.88 -23.07 -21.01
N LEU A 244 -0.46 -23.18 -19.76
CA LEU A 244 -1.30 -22.83 -18.59
C LEU A 244 -1.14 -21.37 -18.16
N LEU A 245 -0.27 -20.61 -18.82
CA LEU A 245 0.16 -19.28 -18.40
C LEU A 245 -0.25 -18.21 -19.44
N PRO A 246 -0.27 -16.92 -19.05
CA PRO A 246 -0.61 -15.85 -19.97
C PRO A 246 0.30 -15.82 -21.21
N ARG A 247 -0.30 -15.93 -22.41
CA ARG A 247 0.44 -16.08 -23.68
C ARG A 247 1.49 -15.00 -23.92
N ARG A 248 1.15 -13.74 -23.64
CA ARG A 248 2.08 -12.59 -23.82
C ARG A 248 3.31 -12.71 -22.92
N LEU A 249 3.11 -13.11 -21.67
CA LEU A 249 4.19 -13.27 -20.71
C LEU A 249 5.11 -14.43 -21.13
N ALA A 250 4.52 -15.57 -21.48
CA ALA A 250 5.26 -16.71 -22.02
C ALA A 250 6.07 -16.32 -23.27
N SER A 251 5.50 -15.53 -24.19
CA SER A 251 6.21 -15.14 -25.42
C SER A 251 7.40 -14.25 -25.14
N THR A 252 7.24 -13.31 -24.20
CA THR A 252 8.33 -12.43 -23.81
C THR A 252 9.44 -13.23 -23.15
N ILE A 253 9.15 -14.05 -22.13
CA ILE A 253 10.19 -14.83 -21.43
C ILE A 253 10.89 -15.83 -22.36
N ALA A 254 10.19 -16.42 -23.32
CA ALA A 254 10.81 -17.29 -24.33
C ALA A 254 11.80 -16.53 -25.21
N ALA A 255 11.42 -15.33 -25.68
CA ALA A 255 12.30 -14.46 -26.45
C ALA A 255 13.54 -14.04 -25.63
N LEU A 256 13.34 -13.66 -24.36
CA LEU A 256 14.45 -13.33 -23.45
C LEU A 256 15.45 -14.48 -23.35
N ARG A 257 14.96 -15.71 -23.22
CA ARG A 257 15.77 -16.92 -23.07
C ARG A 257 16.26 -17.51 -24.40
N SER A 258 15.90 -16.91 -25.54
CA SER A 258 16.20 -17.43 -26.89
C SER A 258 15.68 -18.86 -27.11
N ILE A 259 14.46 -19.15 -26.65
CA ILE A 259 13.77 -20.44 -26.80
C ILE A 259 12.65 -20.30 -27.84
N ASP A 260 12.67 -21.16 -28.86
CA ASP A 260 11.55 -21.32 -29.79
C ASP A 260 10.46 -22.19 -29.14
N TYR A 261 9.20 -21.71 -29.06
CA TYR A 261 8.11 -22.48 -28.44
C TYR A 261 6.76 -22.40 -29.18
#